data_AF-A0A4S3LKY3-F1
#
_entry.id   AF-A0A4S3LKY3-F1
#
_cell.length_a   1.000
_cell.length_b   1.000
_cell.length_c   1.000
_cell.angle_alpha   90.00
_cell.angle_beta   90.00
_cell.angle_gamma   90.00
#
_symmetry.space_group_name_H-M   'P 1'
#
loop_
_entity.id
_entity.type
_entity.pdbx_description
1 polymer ?
#
loop_
_entity_poly.entity_id
_entity_poly.type
_entity_poly.pdbx_seq_one_letter_code
_entity_poly.pdbx_strand_id
1 'polypeptide(L)'
;GEPLASAAETVAAVKASAAQHQRDIDFSISFRPILGKTEEEAWAKADEILAKATAQRATSGQTLAAKPQSVGAQRLLNAVAQGDRLDSCLWTGIAGLIGGGSNSTALVGTPEQVSDALLKYYDLGITTFLIRGFDPLNDAVEYGKSLIPLTKQKIAARQAAHHPARASLV
;
A
#
# COMPACT_ATOMS: atom_id res chain seq x y z
N GLY A 1 4.78 1.25 0.09
CA GLY A 1 4.25 0.23 -0.82
C GLY A 1 4.90 0.40 -2.16
N GLU A 2 4.73 -0.57 -3.05
CA GLU A 2 5.25 -0.54 -4.41
C GLU A 2 4.19 -1.15 -5.36
N PRO A 3 4.29 -0.95 -6.68
CA PRO A 3 3.37 -1.55 -7.64
C PRO A 3 3.25 -3.06 -7.45
N LEU A 4 2.06 -3.60 -7.73
CA LEU A 4 1.75 -5.03 -7.52
C LEU A 4 2.76 -5.97 -8.19
N ALA A 5 3.18 -5.68 -9.42
CA ALA A 5 4.16 -6.48 -10.14
C ALA A 5 5.52 -6.51 -9.42
N SER A 6 6.04 -5.34 -9.03
CA SER A 6 7.30 -5.22 -8.28
C SER A 6 7.25 -5.92 -6.92
N ALA A 7 6.10 -5.84 -6.24
CA ALA A 7 5.88 -6.55 -4.98
C ALA A 7 5.90 -8.07 -5.19
N ALA A 8 5.26 -8.57 -6.25
CA ALA A 8 5.22 -10.00 -6.57
C ALA A 8 6.62 -10.54 -6.87
N GLU A 9 7.41 -9.83 -7.68
CA GLU A 9 8.81 -10.17 -7.96
C GLU A 9 9.65 -10.23 -6.69
N THR A 10 9.52 -9.21 -5.82
CA THR A 10 10.24 -9.16 -4.55
C THR A 10 9.87 -10.31 -3.64
N VAL A 11 8.57 -10.60 -3.47
CA VAL A 11 8.11 -11.71 -2.63
C VAL A 11 8.60 -13.05 -3.18
N ALA A 12 8.51 -13.29 -4.48
CA ALA A 12 8.98 -14.52 -5.11
C ALA A 12 10.49 -14.72 -4.92
N ALA A 13 11.29 -13.68 -5.17
CA ALA A 13 12.75 -13.74 -5.03
C ALA A 13 13.18 -14.02 -3.58
N VAL A 14 12.56 -13.34 -2.60
CA VAL A 14 12.90 -13.52 -1.19
C VAL A 14 12.43 -14.88 -0.67
N LYS A 15 11.24 -15.37 -1.07
CA LYS A 15 10.77 -16.73 -0.74
C LYS A 15 11.71 -17.80 -1.31
N ALA A 16 12.13 -17.65 -2.57
CA ALA A 16 13.07 -18.59 -3.19
C ALA A 16 14.42 -18.64 -2.44
N SER A 17 14.94 -17.50 -2.00
CA SER A 17 16.16 -17.45 -1.20
C SER A 17 15.96 -18.07 0.20
N ALA A 18 14.85 -17.77 0.89
CA ALA A 18 14.57 -18.33 2.20
C ALA A 18 14.43 -19.86 2.19
N ALA A 19 13.83 -20.42 1.13
CA ALA A 19 13.69 -21.86 0.94
C ALA A 19 15.04 -22.59 0.83
N GLN A 20 16.07 -21.97 0.22
CA GLN A 20 17.43 -22.53 0.18
C GLN A 20 18.03 -22.69 1.58
N HIS A 21 17.55 -21.92 2.55
CA HIS A 21 17.96 -21.97 3.95
C HIS A 21 16.94 -22.67 4.85
N GLN A 22 15.93 -23.34 4.29
CA GLN A 22 14.87 -24.03 5.05
C GLN A 22 14.14 -23.11 6.03
N ARG A 23 14.01 -21.81 5.68
CA ARG A 23 13.30 -20.82 6.48
C ARG A 23 11.96 -20.52 5.84
N ASP A 24 10.93 -20.49 6.68
CA ASP A 24 9.65 -19.89 6.34
C ASP A 24 9.60 -18.46 6.87
N ILE A 25 9.08 -17.53 6.07
CA ILE A 25 9.12 -16.10 6.35
C ILE A 25 7.81 -15.42 5.96
N ASP A 26 7.45 -14.42 6.76
CA ASP A 26 6.31 -13.54 6.49
C ASP A 26 6.74 -12.23 5.83
N PHE A 27 5.79 -11.60 5.15
CA PHE A 27 5.97 -10.32 4.49
C PHE A 27 5.06 -9.26 5.09
N SER A 28 5.59 -8.04 5.18
CA SER A 28 4.80 -6.86 5.48
C SER A 28 4.96 -5.80 4.41
N ILE A 29 3.91 -5.00 4.20
CA ILE A 29 3.94 -3.85 3.30
C ILE A 29 3.27 -2.65 3.96
N SER A 30 3.78 -1.45 3.66
CA SER A 30 3.27 -0.21 4.22
C SER A 30 2.52 0.63 3.18
N PHE A 31 1.41 1.25 3.58
CA PHE A 31 0.63 2.16 2.74
C PHE A 31 0.07 3.33 3.58
N ARG A 32 -0.36 4.38 2.89
CA ARG A 32 -1.13 5.49 3.47
C ARG A 32 -2.50 5.58 2.80
N PRO A 33 -3.50 4.78 3.20
CA PRO A 33 -4.80 4.81 2.53
C PRO A 33 -5.44 6.21 2.50
N ILE A 34 -6.03 6.60 1.39
CA ILE A 34 -6.82 7.84 1.26
C ILE A 34 -8.22 7.39 0.85
N LEU A 35 -9.17 7.51 1.77
CA LEU A 35 -10.52 7.02 1.58
C LEU A 35 -11.47 8.15 1.18
N GLY A 36 -12.42 7.84 0.31
CA GLY A 36 -13.54 8.69 -0.05
C GLY A 36 -14.84 7.90 -0.04
N LYS A 37 -15.99 8.59 0.08
CA LYS A 37 -17.29 7.94 -0.09
C LYS A 37 -17.51 7.52 -1.55
N THR A 38 -16.92 8.27 -2.48
CA THR A 38 -16.76 7.89 -3.87
C THR A 38 -15.28 7.89 -4.27
N GLU A 39 -14.98 7.29 -5.41
CA GLU A 39 -13.63 7.28 -5.97
C GLU A 39 -13.15 8.71 -6.28
N GLU A 40 -14.02 9.55 -6.84
CA GLU A 40 -13.72 10.95 -7.16
C GLU A 40 -13.36 11.75 -5.90
N GLU A 41 -14.09 11.54 -4.81
CA GLU A 41 -13.78 12.18 -3.52
C GLU A 41 -12.40 11.75 -3.00
N ALA A 42 -12.07 10.46 -3.11
CA ALA A 42 -10.78 9.94 -2.66
C ALA A 42 -9.61 10.54 -3.47
N TRP A 43 -9.76 10.62 -4.79
CA TRP A 43 -8.74 11.22 -5.66
C TRP A 43 -8.63 12.73 -5.44
N ALA A 44 -9.74 13.45 -5.26
CA ALA A 44 -9.71 14.87 -4.92
C ALA A 44 -8.95 15.12 -3.60
N LYS A 45 -9.15 14.26 -2.58
CA LYS A 45 -8.36 14.31 -1.34
C LYS A 45 -6.85 14.09 -1.59
N ALA A 46 -6.49 13.14 -2.46
CA ALA A 46 -5.09 12.90 -2.81
C ALA A 46 -4.45 14.12 -3.50
N ASP A 47 -5.17 14.75 -4.43
CA ASP A 47 -4.73 15.96 -5.12
C ASP A 47 -4.57 17.14 -4.14
N GLU A 48 -5.51 17.32 -3.19
CA GLU A 48 -5.39 18.32 -2.12
C GLU A 48 -4.18 18.08 -1.21
N ILE A 49 -3.93 16.83 -0.82
CA ILE A 49 -2.79 16.44 0.01
C ILE A 49 -1.48 16.81 -0.71
N LEU A 50 -1.39 16.52 -2.01
CA LEU A 50 -0.22 16.87 -2.80
C LEU A 50 -0.03 18.39 -2.93
N ALA A 51 -1.11 19.13 -3.17
CA ALA A 51 -1.07 20.58 -3.25
C ALA A 51 -0.57 21.20 -1.93
N LYS A 52 -1.13 20.76 -0.79
CA LYS A 52 -0.71 21.21 0.55
C LYS A 52 0.76 20.87 0.82
N ALA A 53 1.18 19.64 0.54
CA ALA A 53 2.57 19.22 0.74
C ALA A 53 3.56 19.99 -0.15
N THR A 54 3.17 20.29 -1.39
CA THR A 54 3.96 21.08 -2.34
C THR A 54 4.13 22.52 -1.83
N ALA A 55 3.05 23.17 -1.40
CA ALA A 55 3.09 24.50 -0.83
C ALA A 55 3.97 24.56 0.44
N GLN A 56 3.79 23.60 1.37
CA GLN A 56 4.62 23.50 2.57
C GLN A 56 6.10 23.38 2.24
N ARG A 57 6.45 22.55 1.26
CA ARG A 57 7.84 22.36 0.84
C ARG A 57 8.43 23.62 0.19
N ALA A 58 7.65 24.33 -0.62
CA ALA A 58 8.09 25.60 -1.21
C ALA A 58 8.45 26.63 -0.11
N THR A 59 7.72 26.61 1.01
CA THR A 59 7.97 27.52 2.15
C THR A 59 9.06 27.05 3.12
N SER A 60 9.37 25.75 3.18
CA SER A 60 10.27 25.21 4.21
C SER A 60 11.75 25.39 3.91
N GLY A 61 12.11 25.75 2.67
CA GLY A 61 13.50 25.88 2.23
C GLY A 61 14.31 24.58 2.32
N GLN A 62 13.67 23.44 2.63
CA GLN A 62 14.33 22.16 2.80
C GLN A 62 14.69 21.56 1.44
N THR A 63 15.99 21.41 1.19
CA THR A 63 16.49 20.57 0.11
C THR A 63 16.24 19.11 0.46
N LEU A 64 15.92 18.29 -0.54
CA LEU A 64 15.90 16.85 -0.32
C LEU A 64 17.33 16.41 -0.04
N ALA A 65 17.57 15.89 1.16
CA ALA A 65 18.80 15.17 1.43
C ALA A 65 18.93 14.04 0.40
N ALA A 66 20.13 13.87 -0.16
CA ALA A 66 20.42 12.74 -1.04
C ALA A 66 20.13 11.45 -0.26
N LYS A 67 19.01 10.80 -0.58
CA LYS A 67 18.69 9.52 0.05
C LYS A 67 19.69 8.48 -0.44
N PRO A 68 20.18 7.59 0.43
CA PRO A 68 20.92 6.42 -0.01
C PRO A 68 20.14 5.69 -1.09
N GLN A 69 20.78 5.38 -2.21
CA GLN A 69 20.18 4.64 -3.34
C GLN A 69 20.00 3.16 -2.98
N SER A 70 19.10 2.87 -2.03
CA SER A 70 18.69 1.49 -1.80
C SER A 70 17.92 0.99 -3.03
N VAL A 71 18.00 -0.32 -3.30
CA VAL A 71 17.26 -0.93 -4.41
C VAL A 71 15.76 -0.63 -4.30
N GLY A 72 15.21 -0.62 -3.07
CA GLY A 72 13.81 -0.25 -2.83
C GLY A 72 13.51 1.22 -3.15
N ALA A 73 14.42 2.15 -2.84
CA ALA A 73 14.26 3.55 -3.22
C ALA A 73 14.30 3.72 -4.75
N GLN A 74 15.19 3.00 -5.44
CA GLN A 74 15.26 3.01 -6.90
C GLN A 74 14.00 2.44 -7.54
N ARG A 75 13.45 1.34 -7.01
CA ARG A 75 12.16 0.79 -7.49
C ARG A 75 11.02 1.79 -7.31
N LEU A 76 10.99 2.51 -6.20
CA LEU A 76 9.98 3.55 -5.97
C LEU A 76 10.14 4.74 -6.93
N LEU A 77 11.37 5.17 -7.22
CA LEU A 77 11.62 6.21 -8.24
C LEU A 77 11.20 5.75 -9.64
N ASN A 78 11.46 4.49 -9.98
CA ASN A 78 11.02 3.90 -11.25
C ASN A 78 9.48 3.85 -11.32
N ALA A 79 8.81 3.55 -10.21
CA ALA A 79 7.34 3.60 -10.14
C ALA A 79 6.83 5.02 -10.35
N VAL A 80 7.40 6.02 -9.67
CA VAL A 80 7.07 7.45 -9.88
C VAL A 80 7.21 7.85 -11.34
N ALA A 81 8.27 7.38 -12.03
CA ALA A 81 8.50 7.68 -13.44
C ALA A 81 7.44 7.08 -14.40
N GLN A 82 6.67 6.08 -13.95
CA GLN A 82 5.54 5.53 -14.72
C GLN A 82 4.26 6.36 -14.60
N GLY A 83 4.22 7.32 -13.66
CA GLY A 83 3.09 8.19 -13.41
C GLY A 83 2.66 8.19 -11.95
N ASP A 84 1.81 9.15 -11.59
CA ASP A 84 1.36 9.31 -10.19
C ASP A 84 0.28 8.32 -9.78
N ARG A 85 -0.44 7.73 -10.73
CA ARG A 85 -1.51 6.75 -10.51
C ARG A 85 -1.12 5.45 -11.20
N LEU A 86 -0.91 4.41 -10.41
CA LEU A 86 -0.47 3.09 -10.84
C LEU A 86 -1.46 2.05 -10.32
N ASP A 87 -1.45 0.86 -10.92
CA ASP A 87 -2.41 -0.20 -10.63
C ASP A 87 -3.86 0.36 -10.63
N SER A 88 -4.75 -0.16 -9.77
CA SER A 88 -6.10 0.39 -9.62
C SER A 88 -6.19 1.53 -8.60
N CYS A 89 -5.39 1.49 -7.54
CA CYS A 89 -5.51 2.42 -6.41
C CYS A 89 -4.16 3.01 -5.98
N LEU A 90 -3.03 2.58 -6.55
CA LEU A 90 -1.72 2.98 -6.04
C LEU A 90 -1.41 4.41 -6.49
N TRP A 91 -1.09 5.27 -5.53
CA TRP A 91 -0.71 6.65 -5.78
C TRP A 91 0.68 6.96 -5.26
N THR A 92 1.49 7.59 -6.11
CA THR A 92 2.90 7.90 -5.86
C THR A 92 3.20 9.40 -5.78
N GLY A 93 2.19 10.28 -5.80
CA GLY A 93 2.41 11.73 -5.87
C GLY A 93 3.30 12.29 -4.75
N ILE A 94 3.11 11.85 -3.50
CA ILE A 94 3.97 12.27 -2.39
C ILE A 94 5.37 11.68 -2.52
N ALA A 95 5.51 10.43 -2.99
CA ALA A 95 6.80 9.82 -3.25
C ALA A 95 7.59 10.60 -4.32
N GLY A 96 6.92 11.06 -5.38
CA GLY A 96 7.50 11.92 -6.40
C GLY A 96 7.93 13.27 -5.84
N LEU A 97 7.08 13.89 -5.01
CA LEU A 97 7.43 15.13 -4.33
C LEU A 97 8.70 14.96 -3.49
N ILE A 98 8.81 13.93 -2.66
CA ILE A 98 9.94 13.80 -1.72
C ILE A 98 11.15 13.00 -2.24
N GLY A 99 11.25 12.84 -3.57
CA GLY A 99 12.40 12.18 -4.22
C GLY A 99 12.57 10.71 -3.89
N GLY A 100 11.47 9.98 -3.73
CA GLY A 100 11.46 8.54 -3.44
C GLY A 100 11.81 8.20 -1.99
N GLY A 101 11.45 7.01 -1.53
CA GLY A 101 11.71 6.50 -0.17
C GLY A 101 10.68 6.93 0.90
N SER A 102 10.85 6.42 2.12
CA SER A 102 9.87 6.48 3.23
C SER A 102 8.53 5.79 2.91
N ASN A 103 7.62 5.78 3.88
CA ASN A 103 6.22 5.40 3.67
C ASN A 103 5.50 6.58 2.99
N SER A 104 5.55 6.63 1.66
CA SER A 104 5.12 7.78 0.84
C SER A 104 4.14 7.45 -0.29
N THR A 105 3.79 6.17 -0.45
CA THR A 105 2.75 5.70 -1.40
C THR A 105 1.41 5.54 -0.70
N ALA A 106 0.32 5.87 -1.39
CA ALA A 106 -1.04 5.70 -0.89
C ALA A 106 -1.82 4.65 -1.70
N LEU A 107 -2.86 4.08 -1.08
CA LEU A 107 -3.93 3.43 -1.81
C LEU A 107 -5.14 4.37 -1.76
N VAL A 108 -5.62 4.82 -2.92
CA VAL A 108 -6.66 5.85 -3.05
C VAL A 108 -7.92 5.21 -3.63
N GLY A 109 -9.08 5.47 -3.02
CA GLY A 109 -10.37 4.98 -3.50
C GLY A 109 -11.42 4.88 -2.39
N THR A 110 -12.54 4.22 -2.67
CA THR A 110 -13.51 3.86 -1.63
C THR A 110 -12.95 2.79 -0.68
N PRO A 111 -13.54 2.58 0.51
CA PRO A 111 -13.16 1.47 1.39
C PRO A 111 -13.14 0.11 0.68
N GLU A 112 -14.10 -0.14 -0.22
CA GLU A 112 -14.18 -1.36 -1.02
C GLU A 112 -13.00 -1.49 -1.97
N GLN A 113 -12.72 -0.46 -2.76
CA GLN A 113 -11.63 -0.44 -3.75
C GLN A 113 -10.26 -0.59 -3.08
N VAL A 114 -10.03 0.13 -1.97
CA VAL A 114 -8.79 0.01 -1.21
C VAL A 114 -8.67 -1.37 -0.56
N SER A 115 -9.75 -1.91 -0.02
CA SER A 115 -9.77 -3.29 0.51
C SER A 115 -9.47 -4.32 -0.59
N ASP A 116 -10.02 -4.16 -1.79
CA ASP A 116 -9.72 -5.01 -2.94
C ASP A 116 -8.25 -4.90 -3.39
N ALA A 117 -7.66 -3.70 -3.36
CA ALA A 117 -6.24 -3.53 -3.60
C ALA A 117 -5.38 -4.24 -2.54
N LEU A 118 -5.72 -4.13 -1.25
CA LEU A 118 -5.03 -4.85 -0.17
C LEU A 118 -5.09 -6.37 -0.35
N LEU A 119 -6.23 -6.90 -0.81
CA LEU A 119 -6.39 -8.32 -1.10
C LEU A 119 -5.46 -8.80 -2.22
N LYS A 120 -5.20 -7.98 -3.25
CA LYS A 120 -4.24 -8.34 -4.29
C LYS A 120 -2.83 -8.53 -3.71
N TYR A 121 -2.41 -7.72 -2.74
CA TYR A 121 -1.14 -7.93 -2.03
C TYR A 121 -1.20 -9.13 -1.07
N TYR A 122 -2.34 -9.36 -0.42
CA TYR A 122 -2.56 -10.54 0.41
C TYR A 122 -2.36 -11.83 -0.39
N ASP A 123 -2.84 -11.88 -1.63
CA ASP A 123 -2.70 -13.04 -2.53
C ASP A 123 -1.24 -13.35 -2.89
N LEU A 124 -0.33 -12.36 -2.79
CA LEU A 124 1.11 -12.58 -2.95
C LEU A 124 1.73 -13.25 -1.71
N GLY A 125 0.97 -13.38 -0.61
CA GLY A 125 1.43 -13.84 0.70
C GLY A 125 1.91 -12.71 1.61
N ILE A 126 1.51 -11.46 1.34
CA ILE A 126 1.77 -10.33 2.23
C ILE A 126 0.61 -10.24 3.24
N THR A 127 0.83 -10.78 4.43
CA THR A 127 -0.22 -10.94 5.45
C THR A 127 -0.28 -9.78 6.45
N THR A 128 0.78 -8.95 6.50
CA THR A 128 0.89 -7.84 7.46
C THR A 128 0.89 -6.49 6.76
N PHE A 129 -0.05 -5.63 7.11
CA PHE A 129 -0.19 -4.29 6.52
C PHE A 129 0.10 -3.20 7.56
N LEU A 130 1.08 -2.35 7.27
CA LEU A 130 1.45 -1.20 8.09
C LEU A 130 0.81 0.06 7.50
N ILE A 131 -0.30 0.51 8.09
CA ILE A 131 -1.04 1.67 7.56
C ILE A 131 -0.84 2.92 8.43
N ARG A 132 -0.62 4.07 7.78
CA ARG A 132 -0.58 5.37 8.45
C ARG A 132 -1.10 6.47 7.54
N GLY A 133 -2.18 7.11 7.94
CA GLY A 133 -2.81 8.18 7.18
C GLY A 133 -2.05 9.51 7.17
N PHE A 134 -2.55 10.49 6.41
CA PHE A 134 -2.05 11.86 6.30
C PHE A 134 -2.56 12.77 7.43
N ASP A 135 -3.72 12.44 8.01
CA ASP A 135 -4.29 12.99 9.24
C ASP A 135 -4.44 11.85 10.26
N PRO A 136 -3.39 11.53 11.04
CA PRO A 136 -3.30 10.26 11.76
C PRO A 136 -4.48 9.92 12.67
N LEU A 137 -5.08 10.91 13.34
CA LEU A 137 -6.19 10.68 14.26
C LEU A 137 -7.47 10.37 13.49
N ASN A 138 -7.85 11.22 12.54
CA ASN A 138 -9.09 11.08 11.78
C ASN A 138 -9.02 9.84 10.87
N ASP A 139 -7.87 9.62 10.24
CA ASP A 139 -7.64 8.46 9.38
C ASP A 139 -7.70 7.15 10.19
N ALA A 140 -7.12 7.10 11.40
CA ALA A 140 -7.23 5.90 12.25
C ALA A 140 -8.69 5.57 12.61
N VAL A 141 -9.50 6.60 12.90
CA VAL A 141 -10.94 6.43 13.17
C VAL A 141 -11.67 5.95 11.92
N GLU A 142 -11.39 6.54 10.75
CA GLU A 142 -12.02 6.15 9.48
C GLU A 142 -11.65 4.72 9.08
N TYR A 143 -10.38 4.35 9.18
CA TYR A 143 -9.89 3.00 8.88
C TYR A 143 -10.52 1.97 9.80
N GLY A 144 -10.60 2.27 11.11
CA GLY A 144 -11.21 1.39 12.09
C GLY A 144 -12.69 1.13 11.84
N LYS A 145 -13.40 2.10 11.26
CA LYS A 145 -14.83 1.98 10.93
C LYS A 145 -15.10 1.29 9.59
N SER A 146 -14.36 1.66 8.55
CA SER A 146 -14.75 1.35 7.16
C SER A 146 -13.81 0.40 6.44
N LEU A 147 -12.50 0.44 6.72
CA LEU A 147 -11.50 -0.30 5.94
C LEU A 147 -11.08 -1.61 6.60
N ILE A 148 -10.71 -1.56 7.88
CA ILE A 148 -10.13 -2.71 8.60
C ILE A 148 -11.16 -3.84 8.77
N PRO A 149 -12.40 -3.60 9.25
CA PRO A 149 -13.40 -4.66 9.37
C PRO A 149 -13.74 -5.30 8.02
N LEU A 150 -13.94 -4.47 6.98
CA LEU A 150 -14.24 -4.92 5.62
C LEU A 150 -13.12 -5.80 5.06
N THR A 151 -11.86 -5.38 5.21
CA THR A 151 -10.70 -6.14 4.73
C THR A 151 -10.58 -7.49 5.45
N LYS A 152 -10.78 -7.51 6.77
CA LYS A 152 -10.80 -8.77 7.53
C LYS A 152 -11.91 -9.71 7.08
N GLN A 153 -13.11 -9.18 6.81
CA GLN A 153 -14.23 -9.96 6.29
C GLN A 153 -13.90 -10.58 4.94
N LYS A 154 -13.34 -9.79 4.00
CA LYS A 154 -12.95 -10.29 2.68
C LYS A 154 -11.83 -11.34 2.75
N ILE A 155 -10.84 -11.16 3.65
CA ILE A 155 -9.80 -12.17 3.90
C ILE A 155 -10.42 -13.47 4.42
N ALA A 156 -11.30 -13.40 5.42
CA ALA A 156 -11.98 -14.57 5.97
C ALA A 156 -12.80 -15.32 4.90
N ALA A 157 -13.50 -14.58 4.03
CA ALA A 157 -14.23 -15.17 2.91
C ALA A 157 -13.30 -15.90 1.93
N ARG A 158 -12.13 -15.34 1.60
CA ARG A 158 -11.12 -16.02 0.77
C ARG A 158 -10.59 -17.28 1.44
N GLN A 159 -10.27 -17.21 2.73
CA GLN A 159 -9.76 -18.37 3.48
C GLN A 159 -10.77 -19.52 3.51
N ALA A 160 -12.06 -19.21 3.67
CA ALA A 160 -13.14 -20.19 3.60
C ALA A 160 -13.28 -20.81 2.20
N ALA A 161 -13.17 -20.00 1.14
CA ALA A 161 -13.23 -20.49 -0.24
C ALA A 161 -12.04 -21.38 -0.61
N HIS A 162 -10.85 -21.14 -0.05
CA HIS A 162 -9.65 -21.95 -0.26
C HIS A 162 -9.58 -23.22 0.62
N HIS A 163 -10.50 -23.37 1.58
CA HIS A 163 -10.69 -24.61 2.37
C HIS A 163 -12.10 -25.22 2.17
N PRO A 164 -12.46 -25.68 0.96
CA PRO A 164 -13.67 -26.47 0.81
C PRO A 164 -13.44 -27.87 1.41
N ALA A 165 -14.05 -28.13 2.57
CA ALA A 165 -14.17 -29.43 3.24
C ALA A 165 -12.93 -30.06 3.92
N ARG A 166 -12.83 -29.83 5.24
CA ARG A 166 -12.47 -30.89 6.22
C ARG A 166 -13.67 -31.26 7.11
N ALA A 167 -14.89 -31.09 6.58
CA ALA A 167 -16.14 -31.43 7.26
C ALA A 167 -16.90 -32.44 6.39
N SER A 168 -16.56 -33.72 6.58
CA SER A 168 -17.43 -34.89 6.50
C SER A 168 -16.56 -36.14 6.52
N LEU A 169 -16.25 -36.62 7.73
CA LEU A 169 -15.88 -37.99 8.04
C LEU A 169 -15.96 -38.13 9.57
N VAL A 170 -17.19 -38.25 10.09
CA VAL A 170 -17.57 -39.12 11.22
C VAL A 170 -19.02 -39.52 11.01
#